data_AF-A0A0S8JSD1-F1
#
_entry.id   AF-A0A0S8JSD1-F1
#
_cell.length_a   1.000
_cell.length_b   1.000
_cell.length_c   1.000
_cell.angle_alpha   90.00
_cell.angle_beta   90.00
_cell.angle_gamma   90.00
#
_symmetry.space_group_name_H-M   'P 1'
#
loop_
_entity.id
_entity.type
_entity.pdbx_description
1 polymer ?
#
loop_
_entity_poly.entity_id
_entity_poly.type
_entity_poly.pdbx_seq_one_letter_code
_entity_poly.pdbx_strand_id
1 'polypeptide(L)'
;MNRLLKYCILLTVCFLVMAAPTCEEEISPVDARRNQIDRLEAVRDDFTSESLSDKHLEVFEFKAVEKLMDYADYLGIIYSEGYAASFRQQARQNLTGFFNTSENSAAALIPRSFSGSYQSCIILVDSVEIIDPLHRETDTRYTGSMSYAEMMLGINNGDTIIFNQSHRTIEIILQMDYKDFGEKSLLVWEVLLGEIGPAD
;
A
#
# COMPACT_ATOMS: atom_id res chain seq x y z
N MET A 1 -3.05 -61.19 1.35
CA MET A 1 -3.64 -60.23 0.39
C MET A 1 -3.70 -60.89 -0.99
N ASN A 2 -4.90 -61.30 -1.42
CA ASN A 2 -5.08 -62.13 -2.62
C ASN A 2 -4.60 -61.41 -3.89
N ARG A 3 -3.89 -62.11 -4.77
CA ARG A 3 -3.36 -61.55 -6.03
C ARG A 3 -4.47 -60.86 -6.84
N LEU A 4 -5.68 -61.39 -6.79
CA LEU A 4 -6.88 -60.84 -7.43
C LEU A 4 -7.24 -59.44 -6.93
N LEU A 5 -7.11 -59.19 -5.62
CA LEU A 5 -7.37 -57.87 -5.02
C LEU A 5 -6.36 -56.82 -5.51
N LYS A 6 -5.09 -57.21 -5.70
CA LYS A 6 -4.06 -56.31 -6.23
C LYS A 6 -4.37 -55.91 -7.67
N TYR A 7 -4.84 -56.85 -8.50
CA TYR A 7 -5.22 -56.54 -9.88
C TYR A 7 -6.46 -55.64 -9.95
N CYS A 8 -7.46 -55.85 -9.10
CA CYS A 8 -8.64 -54.98 -9.05
C CYS A 8 -8.29 -53.54 -8.67
N ILE A 9 -7.41 -53.34 -7.68
CA ILE A 9 -6.96 -52.00 -7.26
C ILE A 9 -6.16 -51.31 -8.38
N LEU A 10 -5.32 -52.06 -9.09
CA LEU A 10 -4.50 -51.49 -10.16
C LEU A 10 -5.37 -51.07 -11.36
N LEU A 11 -6.42 -51.84 -11.65
CA LEU A 11 -7.38 -51.52 -12.71
C LEU A 11 -8.24 -50.30 -12.37
N THR A 12 -8.69 -50.15 -11.12
CA THR A 12 -9.45 -48.96 -10.71
C THR A 12 -8.60 -47.69 -10.72
N VAL A 13 -7.32 -47.78 -10.33
CA VAL A 13 -6.39 -46.63 -10.44
C VAL A 13 -6.14 -46.26 -11.90
N CYS A 14 -5.90 -47.23 -12.79
CA CYS A 14 -5.76 -46.94 -14.22
C CYS A 14 -7.03 -46.31 -14.82
N PHE A 15 -8.20 -46.79 -14.42
CA PHE A 15 -9.47 -46.25 -14.91
C PHE A 15 -9.70 -44.81 -14.41
N LEU A 16 -9.34 -44.49 -13.17
CA LEU A 16 -9.41 -43.13 -12.63
C LEU A 16 -8.45 -42.16 -13.33
N VAL A 17 -7.25 -42.61 -13.70
CA VAL A 17 -6.29 -41.78 -14.45
C VAL A 17 -6.77 -41.54 -15.88
N MET A 18 -7.41 -42.53 -16.53
CA MET A 18 -7.93 -42.37 -17.90
C MET A 18 -9.30 -41.67 -17.96
N ALA A 19 -10.06 -41.66 -16.87
CA ALA A 19 -11.34 -40.94 -16.77
C ALA A 19 -11.17 -39.52 -16.19
N ALA A 20 -9.94 -39.10 -15.85
CA ALA A 20 -9.68 -37.71 -15.50
C ALA A 20 -10.01 -36.85 -16.72
N PRO A 21 -10.95 -35.88 -16.61
CA PRO A 21 -11.23 -34.97 -17.69
C PRO A 21 -9.92 -34.26 -18.05
N THR A 22 -9.42 -34.48 -19.26
CA THR A 22 -8.36 -33.67 -19.83
C THR A 22 -8.92 -32.25 -19.92
N CYS A 23 -8.47 -31.35 -19.04
CA CYS A 23 -8.69 -29.92 -19.17
C CYS A 23 -7.93 -29.41 -20.41
N GLU A 24 -8.41 -29.79 -21.59
CA GLU A 24 -8.12 -29.16 -22.86
C GLU A 24 -9.45 -28.52 -23.34
N GLU A 25 -9.93 -27.54 -22.58
CA GLU A 25 -10.54 -26.41 -23.28
C GLU A 25 -9.36 -25.67 -23.90
N GLU A 26 -9.10 -25.94 -25.18
CA GLU A 26 -8.31 -25.07 -26.05
C GLU A 26 -9.01 -23.70 -26.09
N ILE A 27 -8.82 -22.90 -25.05
CA ILE A 27 -9.02 -21.46 -25.14
C ILE A 27 -8.00 -21.03 -26.17
N SER A 28 -8.48 -20.71 -27.37
CA SER A 28 -7.68 -20.12 -28.42
C SER A 28 -6.77 -19.06 -27.79
N PRO A 29 -5.45 -19.09 -28.04
CA PRO A 29 -4.53 -18.09 -27.47
C PRO A 29 -4.93 -16.66 -27.86
N VAL A 30 -5.73 -16.51 -28.92
CA VAL A 30 -6.34 -15.24 -29.34
C VAL A 30 -7.44 -14.79 -28.37
N ASP A 31 -8.31 -15.69 -27.92
CA ASP A 31 -9.41 -15.37 -27.00
C ASP A 31 -8.90 -15.13 -25.58
N ALA A 32 -7.89 -15.87 -25.13
CA ALA A 32 -7.21 -15.61 -23.86
C ALA A 32 -6.56 -14.21 -23.84
N ARG A 33 -5.89 -13.84 -24.94
CA ARG A 33 -5.24 -12.54 -25.08
C ARG A 33 -6.25 -11.40 -25.21
N ARG A 34 -7.37 -11.62 -25.91
CA ARG A 34 -8.44 -10.62 -26.04
C ARG A 34 -9.13 -10.36 -24.70
N ASN A 35 -9.48 -11.41 -23.97
CA ASN A 35 -10.03 -11.29 -22.62
C ASN A 35 -9.06 -10.59 -21.65
N GLN A 36 -7.74 -10.77 -21.82
CA GLN A 36 -6.74 -10.07 -21.02
C GLN A 36 -6.67 -8.58 -21.37
N ILE A 37 -6.75 -8.23 -22.67
CA ILE A 37 -6.79 -6.84 -23.13
C ILE A 37 -8.07 -6.16 -22.65
N ASP A 38 -9.24 -6.78 -22.82
CA ASP A 38 -10.52 -6.22 -22.41
C ASP A 38 -10.58 -5.99 -20.88
N ARG A 39 -9.96 -6.90 -20.10
CA ARG A 39 -9.79 -6.71 -18.64
C ARG A 39 -8.85 -5.55 -18.32
N LEU A 40 -7.73 -5.43 -19.03
CA LEU A 40 -6.79 -4.32 -18.84
C LEU A 40 -7.42 -2.98 -19.23
N GLU A 41 -8.24 -2.95 -20.27
CA GLU A 41 -8.99 -1.76 -20.70
C GLU A 41 -10.06 -1.39 -19.68
N ALA A 42 -10.82 -2.36 -19.16
CA ALA A 42 -11.79 -2.12 -18.09
C ALA A 42 -11.10 -1.54 -16.83
N VAL A 43 -9.96 -2.11 -16.42
CA VAL A 43 -9.17 -1.61 -15.29
C VAL A 43 -8.65 -0.20 -15.59
N ARG A 44 -8.17 0.08 -16.81
CA ARG A 44 -7.71 1.42 -17.20
C ARG A 44 -8.86 2.43 -17.10
N ASP A 45 -10.02 2.07 -17.61
CA ASP A 45 -11.18 2.97 -17.63
C ASP A 45 -11.62 3.28 -16.19
N ASP A 46 -11.58 2.32 -15.27
CA ASP A 46 -11.84 2.52 -13.82
C ASP A 46 -10.85 3.51 -13.16
N PHE A 47 -9.59 3.56 -13.62
CA PHE A 47 -8.58 4.50 -13.10
C PHE A 47 -8.64 5.89 -13.75
N THR A 48 -9.31 6.02 -14.89
CA THR A 48 -9.40 7.27 -15.66
C THR A 48 -10.77 7.93 -15.60
N SER A 49 -11.74 7.32 -14.92
CA SER A 49 -13.08 7.87 -14.80
C SER A 49 -13.08 9.17 -13.99
N GLU A 50 -13.87 10.15 -14.46
CA GLU A 50 -14.03 11.46 -13.80
C GLU A 50 -14.72 11.35 -12.43
N SER A 51 -15.48 10.27 -12.22
CA SER A 51 -16.14 9.97 -10.96
C SER A 51 -15.81 8.55 -10.50
N LEU A 52 -15.60 8.42 -9.19
CA LEU A 52 -15.31 7.15 -8.54
C LEU A 52 -16.56 6.62 -7.85
N SER A 53 -16.76 5.31 -7.91
CA SER A 53 -17.79 4.62 -7.13
C SER A 53 -17.38 4.52 -5.67
N ASP A 54 -18.35 4.38 -4.76
CA ASP A 54 -18.09 4.21 -3.32
C ASP A 54 -17.11 3.06 -3.03
N LYS A 55 -17.21 1.97 -3.81
CA LYS A 55 -16.30 0.83 -3.71
C LYS A 55 -14.86 1.20 -4.10
N HIS A 56 -14.67 2.09 -5.07
CA HIS A 56 -13.34 2.57 -5.42
C HIS A 56 -12.78 3.48 -4.34
N LEU A 57 -13.63 4.34 -3.75
CA LEU A 57 -13.24 5.22 -2.64
C LEU A 57 -12.74 4.41 -1.43
N GLU A 58 -13.46 3.35 -1.05
CA GLU A 58 -13.03 2.43 0.02
C GLU A 58 -11.64 1.80 -0.25
N VAL A 59 -11.37 1.42 -1.50
CA VAL A 59 -10.04 0.89 -1.89
C VAL A 59 -8.95 1.96 -1.77
N PHE A 60 -9.26 3.21 -2.12
CA PHE A 60 -8.31 4.32 -1.97
C PHE A 60 -8.07 4.71 -0.51
N GLU A 61 -9.09 4.60 0.35
CA GLU A 61 -8.95 4.73 1.80
C GLU A 61 -8.02 3.66 2.37
N PHE A 62 -8.20 2.40 1.97
CA PHE A 62 -7.29 1.32 2.36
C PHE A 62 -5.84 1.60 1.91
N LYS A 63 -5.65 2.08 0.69
CA LYS A 63 -4.33 2.48 0.17
C LYS A 63 -3.73 3.67 0.95
N ALA A 64 -4.55 4.56 1.50
CA ALA A 64 -4.08 5.63 2.37
C ALA A 64 -3.53 5.07 3.69
N VAL A 65 -4.20 4.06 4.26
CA VAL A 65 -3.73 3.33 5.44
C VAL A 65 -2.38 2.66 5.16
N GLU A 66 -2.23 1.95 4.04
CA GLU A 66 -0.96 1.35 3.63
C GLU A 66 0.16 2.40 3.52
N LYS A 67 -0.10 3.55 2.89
CA LYS A 67 0.85 4.66 2.80
C LYS A 67 1.26 5.22 4.16
N LEU A 68 0.34 5.28 5.12
CA LEU A 68 0.64 5.71 6.49
C LEU A 68 1.55 4.71 7.21
N MET A 69 1.34 3.42 7.01
CA MET A 69 2.21 2.37 7.56
C MET A 69 3.61 2.43 6.93
N ASP A 70 3.69 2.55 5.61
CA ASP A 70 4.95 2.73 4.89
C ASP A 70 5.69 4.00 5.36
N TYR A 71 4.97 5.08 5.67
CA TYR A 71 5.53 6.29 6.25
C TYR A 71 6.26 6.01 7.58
N ALA A 72 5.65 5.24 8.48
CA ALA A 72 6.27 4.86 9.76
C ALA A 72 7.55 4.03 9.55
N ASP A 73 7.50 3.07 8.61
CA ASP A 73 8.65 2.23 8.25
C ASP A 73 9.81 3.05 7.67
N TYR A 74 9.51 3.98 6.74
CA TYR A 74 10.52 4.86 6.18
C TYR A 74 11.15 5.77 7.23
N LEU A 75 10.38 6.29 8.19
CA LEU A 75 10.94 7.06 9.29
C LEU A 75 11.87 6.18 10.14
N GLY A 76 11.47 4.96 10.47
CA GLY A 76 12.35 4.00 11.17
C GLY A 76 13.69 3.78 10.46
N ILE A 77 13.66 3.66 9.12
CA ILE A 77 14.87 3.58 8.30
C ILE A 77 15.72 4.86 8.42
N ILE A 78 15.08 6.03 8.30
CA ILE A 78 15.76 7.34 8.31
C ILE A 78 16.50 7.57 9.63
N TYR A 79 15.92 7.14 10.76
CA TYR A 79 16.50 7.37 12.09
C TYR A 79 17.38 6.25 12.61
N SER A 80 17.46 5.11 11.93
CA SER A 80 18.34 4.02 12.36
C SER A 80 19.76 4.22 11.83
N GLU A 81 20.73 4.26 12.74
CA GLU A 81 22.16 4.29 12.40
C GLU A 81 22.64 3.01 11.71
N GLY A 82 21.88 1.91 11.81
CA GLY A 82 22.20 0.63 11.17
C GLY A 82 22.13 0.66 9.64
N TYR A 83 21.43 1.65 9.05
CA TYR A 83 21.32 1.77 7.60
C TYR A 83 22.36 2.73 7.00
N ALA A 84 22.88 2.34 5.83
CA ALA A 84 23.78 3.18 5.04
C ALA A 84 23.14 4.54 4.72
N ALA A 85 23.96 5.59 4.64
CA ALA A 85 23.49 6.96 4.40
C ALA A 85 22.71 7.09 3.07
N SER A 86 23.11 6.37 2.02
CA SER A 86 22.40 6.34 0.73
C SER A 86 20.99 5.77 0.86
N PHE A 87 20.82 4.70 1.64
CA PHE A 87 19.51 4.09 1.87
C PHE A 87 18.59 5.03 2.66
N ARG A 88 19.13 5.71 3.67
CA ARG A 88 18.40 6.76 4.40
C ARG A 88 18.02 7.95 3.52
N GLN A 89 18.86 8.29 2.54
CA GLN A 89 18.52 9.34 1.57
C GLN A 89 17.40 8.90 0.63
N GLN A 90 17.43 7.67 0.13
CA GLN A 90 16.36 7.12 -0.70
C GLN A 90 15.03 7.03 0.06
N ALA A 91 15.05 6.61 1.33
CA ALA A 91 13.87 6.60 2.19
C ALA A 91 13.24 8.00 2.32
N ARG A 92 14.06 9.07 2.46
CA ARG A 92 13.56 10.45 2.47
C ARG A 92 12.88 10.83 1.16
N GLN A 93 13.46 10.46 0.03
CA GLN A 93 12.89 10.73 -1.30
C GLN A 93 11.55 10.01 -1.52
N ASN A 94 11.45 8.75 -1.08
CA ASN A 94 10.21 7.99 -1.18
C ASN A 94 9.12 8.61 -0.29
N LEU A 95 9.47 8.97 0.94
CA LEU A 95 8.54 9.56 1.90
C LEU A 95 8.04 10.94 1.45
N THR A 96 8.86 11.76 0.80
CA THR A 96 8.40 13.03 0.22
C THR A 96 7.31 12.83 -0.83
N GLY A 97 7.31 11.71 -1.56
CA GLY A 97 6.28 11.38 -2.56
C GLY A 97 4.95 10.93 -1.96
N PHE A 98 4.85 10.72 -0.65
CA PHE A 98 3.59 10.36 -0.02
C PHE A 98 2.71 11.55 0.31
N PHE A 99 3.27 12.74 0.44
CA PHE A 99 2.55 13.91 0.94
C PHE A 99 2.21 14.91 -0.17
N ASN A 100 1.02 15.49 -0.09
CA ASN A 100 0.62 16.60 -0.96
C ASN A 100 1.18 17.93 -0.42
N THR A 101 2.49 18.06 -0.38
CA THR A 101 3.15 19.26 0.15
C THR A 101 4.19 19.82 -0.81
N SER A 102 4.41 21.14 -0.75
CA SER A 102 5.60 21.74 -1.33
C SER A 102 6.85 21.15 -0.65
N GLU A 103 7.97 21.00 -1.37
CA GLU A 103 9.22 20.41 -0.86
C GLU A 103 9.66 21.00 0.51
N ASN A 104 9.35 22.26 0.77
CA ASN A 104 9.67 22.96 2.02
C ASN A 104 8.85 22.48 3.23
N SER A 105 7.61 21.99 3.03
CA SER A 105 6.75 21.46 4.10
C SER A 105 7.05 19.98 4.37
N ALA A 106 7.54 19.23 3.39
CA ALA A 106 7.98 17.85 3.58
C ALA A 106 9.15 17.71 4.58
N ALA A 107 10.02 18.73 4.64
CA ALA A 107 11.07 18.83 5.66
C ALA A 107 10.56 19.15 7.08
N ALA A 108 9.29 19.56 7.22
CA ALA A 108 8.61 19.71 8.51
C ALA A 108 7.90 18.42 8.95
N LEU A 109 7.54 17.56 7.99
CA LEU A 109 6.92 16.25 8.23
C LEU A 109 7.91 15.19 8.69
N ILE A 110 9.20 15.33 8.36
CA ILE A 110 10.28 14.51 8.92
C ILE A 110 10.85 15.26 10.13
N PRO A 111 10.63 14.79 11.38
CA PRO A 111 11.24 15.41 12.56
C PRO A 111 12.76 15.60 12.39
N ARG A 112 13.26 16.85 12.43
CA ARG A 112 14.67 17.13 12.11
C ARG A 112 15.68 16.47 13.06
N SER A 113 15.25 16.14 14.28
CA SER A 113 16.04 15.40 15.25
C SER A 113 15.15 14.96 16.40
N PHE A 114 15.34 13.73 16.88
CA PHE A 114 14.90 13.38 18.22
C PHE A 114 15.94 13.88 19.22
N SER A 115 15.50 14.64 20.21
CA SER A 115 16.36 15.09 21.30
C SER A 115 16.74 13.90 22.18
N GLY A 116 17.93 13.33 21.96
CA GLY A 116 18.50 12.33 22.86
C GLY A 116 19.64 11.50 22.25
N SER A 117 20.42 10.83 23.10
CA SER A 117 21.56 10.00 22.70
C SER A 117 21.10 8.58 22.32
N TYR A 118 20.31 8.47 21.24
CA TYR A 118 19.74 7.20 20.79
C TYR A 118 20.36 6.74 19.48
N GLN A 119 20.64 5.43 19.37
CA GLN A 119 21.22 4.84 18.17
C GLN A 119 20.20 4.62 17.05
N SER A 120 18.93 4.42 17.43
CA SER A 120 17.84 4.32 16.46
C SER A 120 16.51 4.70 17.10
N CYS A 121 15.55 5.06 16.23
CA CYS A 121 14.17 5.31 16.60
C CYS A 121 13.26 4.41 15.75
N ILE A 122 12.29 3.77 16.39
CA ILE A 122 11.22 3.04 15.72
C ILE A 122 9.94 3.84 15.91
N ILE A 123 9.21 4.03 14.82
CA ILE A 123 7.88 4.63 14.83
C ILE A 123 6.90 3.53 14.49
N LEU A 124 5.88 3.38 15.32
CA LEU A 124 4.81 2.41 15.17
C LEU A 124 3.50 3.17 14.97
N VAL A 125 2.74 2.74 13.98
CA VAL A 125 1.37 3.19 13.73
C VAL A 125 0.45 2.03 14.01
N ASP A 126 -0.60 2.29 14.79
CA ASP A 126 -1.62 1.31 15.14
C ASP A 126 -3.00 1.99 15.21
N SER A 127 -4.07 1.20 15.36
CA SER A 127 -5.44 1.67 15.56
C SER A 127 -5.88 2.70 14.52
N VAL A 128 -5.56 2.44 13.24
CA VAL A 128 -5.94 3.34 12.15
C VAL A 128 -7.44 3.21 11.86
N GLU A 129 -8.15 4.34 11.88
CA GLU A 129 -9.60 4.42 11.64
C GLU A 129 -9.91 5.56 10.68
N ILE A 130 -10.72 5.30 9.65
CA ILE A 130 -11.27 6.36 8.79
C ILE A 130 -12.35 7.11 9.58
N ILE A 131 -12.08 8.37 9.91
CA ILE A 131 -12.99 9.22 10.70
C ILE A 131 -13.88 10.10 9.81
N ASP A 132 -13.40 10.42 8.62
CA ASP A 132 -14.12 11.15 7.58
C ASP A 132 -13.85 10.49 6.22
N PRO A 133 -14.80 9.70 5.70
CA PRO A 133 -14.64 9.03 4.41
C PRO A 133 -14.37 10.00 3.27
N LEU A 134 -13.72 9.50 2.21
CA LEU A 134 -13.42 10.27 1.02
C LEU A 134 -14.71 10.81 0.39
N HIS A 135 -14.82 12.13 0.37
CA HIS A 135 -15.91 12.83 -0.29
C HIS A 135 -15.35 13.81 -1.32
N ARG A 136 -16.15 14.08 -2.35
CA ARG A 136 -15.71 14.88 -3.49
C ARG A 136 -15.62 16.34 -3.09
N GLU A 137 -14.43 16.93 -3.22
CA GLU A 137 -14.19 18.36 -3.00
C GLU A 137 -14.26 19.13 -4.33
N THR A 138 -13.63 18.58 -5.38
CA THR A 138 -13.64 19.15 -6.74
C THR A 138 -13.76 18.03 -7.79
N ASP A 139 -13.78 18.40 -9.08
CA ASP A 139 -13.88 17.39 -10.14
C ASP A 139 -12.69 16.42 -10.18
N THR A 140 -11.53 16.87 -9.73
CA THR A 140 -10.26 16.14 -9.77
C THR A 140 -9.69 15.87 -8.39
N ARG A 141 -10.49 16.04 -7.32
CA ARG A 141 -10.03 15.90 -5.93
C ARG A 141 -11.14 15.40 -5.01
N TYR A 142 -10.78 14.41 -4.20
CA TYR A 142 -11.53 13.94 -3.05
C TYR A 142 -10.68 14.14 -1.80
N THR A 143 -11.33 14.42 -0.68
CA THR A 143 -10.71 14.63 0.63
C THR A 143 -11.41 13.81 1.69
N GLY A 144 -10.67 13.42 2.70
CA GLY A 144 -11.16 12.74 3.89
C GLY A 144 -10.11 12.80 4.99
N SER A 145 -10.33 12.07 6.07
CA SER A 145 -9.33 11.98 7.14
C SER A 145 -9.40 10.66 7.89
N MET A 146 -8.25 10.28 8.43
CA MET A 146 -8.12 9.13 9.32
C MET A 146 -7.46 9.53 10.62
N SER A 147 -7.79 8.80 11.68
CA SER A 147 -7.12 8.88 12.97
C SER A 147 -6.27 7.64 13.20
N TYR A 148 -5.21 7.78 13.99
CA TYR A 148 -4.29 6.69 14.30
C TYR A 148 -3.57 6.94 15.62
N ALA A 149 -3.13 5.86 16.25
CA ALA A 149 -2.20 5.91 17.37
C ALA A 149 -0.76 5.84 16.85
N GLU A 150 0.05 6.82 17.22
CA GLU A 150 1.49 6.83 16.97
C GLU A 150 2.23 6.50 18.26
N MET A 151 3.15 5.55 18.20
CA MET A 151 4.09 5.26 19.29
C MET A 151 5.52 5.37 18.78
N MET A 152 6.35 6.06 19.56
CA MET A 152 7.75 6.27 19.21
C MET A 152 8.66 5.64 20.25
N LEU A 153 9.58 4.78 19.79
CA LEU A 153 10.48 4.00 20.62
C LEU A 153 11.94 4.38 20.33
N GLY A 154 12.68 4.76 21.37
CA GLY A 154 14.12 4.97 21.30
C GLY A 154 14.89 3.75 21.71
N ILE A 155 15.83 3.32 20.89
CA ILE A 155 16.65 2.14 21.15
C ILE A 155 18.09 2.56 21.42
N ASN A 156 18.63 1.99 22.49
CA ASN A 156 20.04 2.05 22.87
C ASN A 156 20.59 0.64 23.14
N ASN A 157 21.90 0.51 23.26
CA ASN A 157 22.65 -0.75 23.46
C ASN A 157 22.16 -1.68 24.58
N GLY A 158 21.24 -1.25 25.45
CA GLY A 158 20.66 -2.10 26.49
C GLY A 158 19.27 -1.68 26.98
N ASP A 159 18.61 -0.73 26.31
CA ASP A 159 17.29 -0.26 26.76
C ASP A 159 16.43 0.20 25.57
N THR A 160 15.12 0.08 25.72
CA THR A 160 14.11 0.58 24.78
C THR A 160 13.13 1.45 25.55
N ILE A 161 13.10 2.74 25.23
CA ILE A 161 12.30 3.74 25.94
C ILE A 161 11.17 4.22 25.03
N ILE A 162 9.96 4.28 25.56
CA ILE A 162 8.82 4.92 24.88
C ILE A 162 8.95 6.44 25.06
N PHE A 163 9.10 7.18 23.97
CA PHE A 163 9.20 8.64 23.99
C PHE A 163 7.87 9.33 24.04
N ASN A 164 6.98 8.85 23.18
CA ASN A 164 5.72 9.48 22.91
C ASN A 164 4.73 8.40 22.51
N GLN A 165 3.52 8.54 23.03
CA GLN A 165 2.36 7.82 22.54
C GLN A 165 1.27 8.88 22.41
N SER A 166 0.82 9.10 21.18
CA SER A 166 -0.15 10.15 20.87
C SER A 166 -1.17 9.65 19.88
N HIS A 167 -2.40 10.14 20.03
CA HIS A 167 -3.40 9.98 18.99
C HIS A 167 -3.28 11.15 18.02
N ARG A 168 -3.33 10.88 16.72
CA ARG A 168 -3.19 11.88 15.66
C ARG A 168 -4.26 11.71 14.62
N THR A 169 -4.52 12.78 13.90
CA THR A 169 -5.33 12.77 12.69
C THR A 169 -4.46 13.13 11.49
N ILE A 170 -4.84 12.65 10.31
CA ILE A 170 -4.17 13.00 9.06
C ILE A 170 -5.19 13.07 7.94
N GLU A 171 -5.04 14.08 7.09
CA GLU A 171 -5.87 14.24 5.90
C GLU A 171 -5.50 13.20 4.84
N ILE A 172 -6.51 12.64 4.18
CA ILE A 172 -6.38 11.79 3.00
C ILE A 172 -6.76 12.64 1.79
N ILE A 173 -5.88 12.71 0.79
CA ILE A 173 -6.13 13.45 -0.44
C ILE A 173 -6.04 12.47 -1.60
N LEU A 174 -7.13 12.36 -2.36
CA LEU A 174 -7.16 11.59 -3.59
C LEU A 174 -7.31 12.57 -4.75
N GLN A 175 -6.29 12.67 -5.59
CA GLN A 175 -6.27 13.64 -6.70
C GLN A 175 -5.83 13.00 -8.00
N MET A 176 -6.26 13.55 -9.13
CA MET A 176 -5.77 13.13 -10.43
C MET A 176 -4.37 13.71 -10.69
N ASP A 177 -3.41 12.85 -10.97
CA ASP A 177 -2.04 13.24 -11.34
C ASP A 177 -1.59 12.53 -12.63
N TYR A 178 -0.69 13.18 -13.39
CA TYR A 178 -0.12 12.58 -14.59
C TYR A 178 1.01 11.62 -14.21
N LYS A 179 0.88 10.36 -14.60
CA LYS A 179 1.94 9.35 -14.43
C LYS A 179 2.46 8.91 -15.78
N ASP A 180 3.79 8.87 -15.89
CA ASP A 180 4.49 8.45 -17.09
C ASP A 180 4.65 6.93 -17.12
N PHE A 181 4.20 6.33 -18.21
CA PHE A 181 4.27 4.90 -18.53
C PHE A 181 5.03 4.72 -19.84
N GLY A 182 6.35 4.87 -19.78
CA GLY A 182 7.22 4.82 -20.95
C GLY A 182 7.04 6.06 -21.83
N GLU A 183 6.47 5.89 -23.03
CA GLU A 183 6.22 6.98 -23.98
C GLU A 183 4.84 7.65 -23.81
N LYS A 184 4.00 7.15 -22.90
CA LYS A 184 2.64 7.66 -22.68
C LYS A 184 2.52 8.23 -21.27
N SER A 185 1.83 9.35 -21.14
CA SER A 185 1.40 9.89 -19.85
C SER A 185 -0.10 9.64 -19.68
N LEU A 186 -0.52 9.17 -18.52
CA LEU A 186 -1.91 8.91 -18.19
C LEU A 186 -2.30 9.67 -16.94
N LEU A 187 -3.48 10.29 -16.96
CA LEU A 187 -4.07 10.89 -15.79
C LEU A 187 -4.69 9.79 -14.92
N VAL A 188 -4.18 9.62 -13.71
CA VAL A 188 -4.62 8.55 -12.80
C VAL A 188 -4.89 9.12 -11.41
N TRP A 189 -5.82 8.49 -10.70
CA TRP A 189 -6.07 8.81 -9.30
C TRP A 189 -4.90 8.38 -8.42
N GLU A 190 -4.33 9.34 -7.70
CA GLU A 190 -3.25 9.15 -6.74
C GLU A 190 -3.70 9.51 -5.33
N VAL A 191 -3.39 8.61 -4.39
CA VAL A 191 -3.58 8.82 -2.96
C VAL A 191 -2.34 9.48 -2.39
N LEU A 192 -2.56 10.58 -1.68
CA LEU A 192 -1.57 11.34 -0.95
C LEU A 192 -2.05 11.55 0.49
N LEU A 193 -1.08 11.74 1.37
CA LEU A 193 -1.31 12.15 2.75
C LEU A 193 -1.21 13.68 2.81
N GLY A 194 -2.13 14.32 3.54
CA GLY A 194 -2.14 15.76 3.75
C GLY A 194 -1.46 16.14 5.05
N GLU A 195 -1.99 17.17 5.71
CA GLU A 195 -1.43 17.65 6.97
C GLU A 195 -1.69 16.67 8.12
N ILE A 196 -0.67 16.48 8.97
CA ILE A 196 -0.79 15.73 10.22
C ILE A 196 -1.29 16.69 11.30
N GLY A 197 -2.46 16.40 11.86
CA GLY A 197 -3.06 17.14 12.95
C GLY A 197 -2.23 17.08 14.23
N PRO A 198 -2.48 18.01 15.18
CA PRO A 198 -1.84 17.99 16.48
C PRO A 198 -2.13 16.67 17.22
N ALA A 199 -1.20 16.29 18.10
CA ALA A 199 -1.42 15.21 19.04
C ALA A 199 -2.39 15.65 20.14
N ASP A 200 -3.41 14.83 20.40
CA ASP A 200 -4.31 14.97 21.55
C ASP A 200 -3.67 14.46 22.86
#